data_AF-A0A7X7K8N1-F1
#
_entry.id   AF-A0A7X7K8N1-F1
#
_cell.length_a   1.000
_cell.length_b   1.000
_cell.length_c   1.000
_cell.angle_alpha   90.00
_cell.angle_beta   90.00
_cell.angle_gamma   90.00
#
_symmetry.space_group_name_H-M   'P 1'
#
loop_
_entity.id
_entity.type
_entity.pdbx_description
1 polymer ?
#
loop_
_entity_poly.entity_id
_entity_poly.type
_entity_poly.pdbx_seq_one_letter_code
_entity_poly.pdbx_strand_id
1 'polypeptide(L)'
;MGTPRFLIWLTIFCAAWLVWNSWGPEGLRFDSSDYGFTALTLMLSLQASYAAPLILLAQNRQTDRDRVQAEHDRQRSERNLADTEYLAREMAALRIALQEVATRDFVRSELRSLLEDLEQSKAAKGSDDGEPTMEA
;
A
#
# COMPACT_ATOMS: atom_id res chain seq x y z
N MET A 1 0.65 -0.74 21.95
CA MET A 1 1.51 0.23 22.69
C MET A 1 1.71 -0.26 24.12
N GLY A 2 2.46 -1.37 24.31
CA GLY A 2 2.43 -2.18 25.55
C GLY A 2 3.69 -2.15 26.42
N THR A 3 4.74 -1.46 26.01
CA THR A 3 6.07 -1.57 26.64
C THR A 3 6.30 -0.65 27.85
N PRO A 4 5.83 0.62 27.88
CA PRO A 4 6.21 1.55 28.95
C PRO A 4 5.58 1.23 30.32
N ARG A 5 4.32 0.76 30.33
CA ARG A 5 3.58 0.52 31.59
C ARG A 5 4.13 -0.65 32.38
N PHE A 6 4.61 -1.70 31.70
CA PHE A 6 5.23 -2.86 32.36
C PHE A 6 6.53 -2.47 33.06
N LEU A 7 7.38 -1.69 32.38
CA LEU A 7 8.64 -1.22 32.95
C LEU A 7 8.42 -0.35 34.19
N ILE A 8 7.44 0.56 34.14
CA ILE A 8 7.11 1.42 35.30
C ILE A 8 6.68 0.59 36.51
N TRP A 9 5.79 -0.39 36.33
CA TRP A 9 5.35 -1.27 37.42
C TRP A 9 6.50 -2.11 37.99
N LEU A 10 7.38 -2.65 37.13
CA LEU A 10 8.57 -3.40 37.56
C LEU A 10 9.52 -2.52 38.38
N THR A 11 9.77 -1.28 37.94
CA THR A 11 10.62 -0.33 38.68
C THR A 11 10.02 0.02 40.04
N ILE A 12 8.71 0.27 40.11
CA ILE A 12 8.02 0.54 41.38
C ILE A 12 8.11 -0.67 42.32
N PHE A 13 7.91 -1.88 41.80
CA PHE A 13 8.03 -3.11 42.59
C PHE A 13 9.44 -3.30 43.17
N CYS A 14 10.48 -3.16 42.34
CA CYS A 14 11.87 -3.24 42.80
C CYS A 14 12.18 -2.15 43.84
N ALA A 15 11.76 -0.91 43.60
CA ALA A 15 11.97 0.19 44.55
C ALA A 15 11.26 -0.07 45.90
N ALA A 16 10.01 -0.54 45.88
CA ALA A 16 9.26 -0.88 47.08
C ALA A 16 9.92 -2.02 47.86
N TRP A 17 10.42 -3.06 47.17
CA TRP A 17 11.14 -4.18 47.78
C TRP A 17 12.42 -3.72 48.49
N LEU A 18 13.24 -2.91 47.81
CA LEU A 18 14.47 -2.35 48.38
C LEU A 18 14.18 -1.48 49.60
N VAL A 19 13.17 -0.60 49.52
CA VAL A 19 12.72 0.27 50.62
C VAL A 19 12.26 -0.55 51.83
N TRP A 20 11.44 -1.58 51.61
CA TRP A 20 10.92 -2.44 52.67
C TRP A 20 12.01 -3.28 53.36
N ASN A 21 12.95 -3.85 52.61
CA ASN A 21 14.04 -4.65 53.20
C ASN A 21 15.17 -3.79 53.81
N SER A 22 15.30 -2.54 53.38
CA SER A 22 16.28 -1.59 53.94
C SER A 22 15.83 -1.01 55.28
N TRP A 23 14.55 -0.63 55.41
CA TRP A 23 14.01 -0.01 56.64
C TRP A 23 13.16 -0.94 57.52
N GLY A 24 12.94 -2.19 57.14
CA GLY A 24 12.17 -3.16 57.92
C GLY A 24 12.88 -3.69 59.18
N PRO A 25 12.15 -4.10 60.23
CA PRO A 25 12.71 -4.59 61.49
C PRO A 25 13.56 -5.86 61.30
N GLU A 26 14.73 -5.92 61.97
CA GLU A 26 15.78 -6.95 61.81
C GLU A 26 15.31 -8.41 61.93
N GLY A 27 14.20 -8.68 62.64
CA GLY A 27 13.63 -10.02 62.79
C GLY A 27 12.79 -10.54 61.61
N LEU A 28 12.46 -9.70 60.62
CA LEU A 28 11.62 -10.05 59.45
C LEU A 28 12.33 -9.77 58.11
N ARG A 29 13.61 -9.42 58.12
CA ARG A 29 14.42 -9.15 56.92
C ARG A 29 14.75 -10.47 56.24
N PHE A 30 13.87 -10.91 55.33
CA PHE A 30 14.09 -12.08 54.48
C PHE A 30 15.21 -11.84 53.43
N ASP A 31 15.57 -10.57 53.14
CA ASP A 31 16.56 -10.22 52.10
C ASP A 31 17.43 -9.03 52.59
N SER A 32 18.31 -9.30 53.57
CA SER A 32 19.16 -8.28 54.18
C SER A 32 20.06 -7.57 53.16
N SER A 33 20.18 -6.25 53.32
CA SER A 33 21.04 -5.38 52.48
C SER A 33 22.51 -5.84 52.44
N ASP A 34 22.98 -6.54 53.48
CA ASP A 34 24.37 -6.99 53.62
C ASP A 34 24.77 -8.06 52.58
N TYR A 35 23.79 -8.82 52.07
CA TYR A 35 23.98 -9.85 51.05
C TYR A 35 23.61 -9.38 49.63
N GLY A 36 23.28 -8.09 49.46
CA GLY A 36 23.02 -7.51 48.14
C GLY A 36 21.70 -7.95 47.49
N PHE A 37 20.67 -8.24 48.30
CA PHE A 37 19.33 -8.64 47.82
C PHE A 37 19.34 -9.93 46.98
N THR A 38 19.93 -11.00 47.53
CA THR A 38 20.04 -12.32 46.90
C THR A 38 18.68 -12.86 46.45
N ALA A 39 17.62 -12.66 47.23
CA ALA A 39 16.29 -13.18 46.87
C ALA A 39 15.70 -12.44 45.65
N LEU A 40 15.82 -11.10 45.61
CA LEU A 40 15.43 -10.31 44.44
C LEU A 40 16.20 -10.73 43.19
N THR A 41 17.50 -10.97 43.32
CA THR A 41 18.36 -11.39 42.21
C THR A 41 17.97 -12.77 41.67
N LEU A 42 17.67 -13.72 42.55
CA LEU A 42 17.16 -15.05 42.16
C LEU A 42 15.79 -14.96 41.46
N MET A 43 14.90 -14.10 41.95
CA MET A 43 13.59 -13.88 41.32
C MET A 43 13.72 -13.29 39.92
N LEU A 44 14.58 -12.28 39.73
CA LEU A 44 14.80 -11.63 38.44
C LEU A 44 15.47 -12.57 37.43
N SER A 45 16.42 -13.41 37.86
CA SER A 45 17.06 -14.40 36.98
C SER A 45 16.06 -15.45 36.51
N LEU A 46 15.15 -15.90 37.39
CA LEU A 46 14.05 -16.79 37.03
C LEU A 46 13.07 -16.12 36.05
N GLN A 47 12.74 -14.85 36.30
CA GLN A 47 11.85 -14.09 35.41
C GLN A 47 12.42 -14.01 33.99
N ALA A 48 13.72 -13.73 33.85
CA ALA A 48 14.39 -13.71 32.55
C ALA A 48 14.38 -15.08 31.87
N SER A 49 14.61 -16.16 32.63
CA SER A 49 14.60 -17.54 32.13
C SER A 49 13.24 -17.96 31.56
N TYR A 50 12.14 -17.59 32.22
CA TYR A 50 10.79 -17.86 31.75
C TYR A 50 10.34 -16.94 30.60
N ALA A 51 10.82 -15.68 30.58
CA ALA A 51 10.46 -14.74 29.52
C ALA A 51 11.02 -15.17 28.15
N ALA A 52 12.23 -15.73 28.10
CA ALA A 52 12.88 -16.17 26.87
C ALA A 52 12.02 -17.10 25.99
N PRO A 53 11.48 -18.23 26.47
CA PRO A 53 10.64 -19.12 25.66
C PRO A 53 9.32 -18.48 25.22
N LEU A 54 8.72 -17.63 26.07
CA LEU A 54 7.48 -16.92 25.71
C LEU A 54 7.74 -15.91 24.58
N ILE A 55 8.86 -15.19 24.64
CA ILE A 55 9.32 -14.29 23.59
C ILE A 55 9.57 -15.10 22.30
N LEU A 56 10.20 -16.27 22.36
CA LEU A 56 10.42 -17.12 21.20
C LEU A 56 9.10 -17.59 20.56
N LEU A 57 8.10 -17.97 21.35
CA LEU A 57 6.78 -18.33 20.84
C LEU A 57 6.06 -17.14 20.21
N ALA A 58 6.15 -15.96 20.82
CA ALA A 58 5.61 -14.72 20.27
C ALA A 58 6.30 -14.34 18.95
N GLN A 59 7.63 -14.53 18.89
CA GLN A 59 8.43 -14.32 17.69
C GLN A 59 8.05 -15.30 16.58
N ASN A 60 7.93 -16.60 16.86
CA ASN A 60 7.50 -17.58 15.85
C ASN A 60 6.14 -17.21 15.23
N ARG A 61 5.16 -16.82 16.06
CA ARG A 61 3.86 -16.35 15.57
C ARG A 61 3.91 -15.05 14.79
N GLN A 62 4.89 -14.19 15.07
CA GLN A 62 5.12 -12.97 14.31
C GLN A 62 5.75 -13.31 12.97
N THR A 63 6.80 -14.13 12.95
CA THR A 63 7.48 -14.62 11.76
C THR A 63 6.54 -15.36 10.80
N ASP A 64 5.64 -16.20 11.31
CA ASP A 64 4.64 -16.89 10.49
C ASP A 64 3.70 -15.90 9.79
N ARG A 65 3.24 -14.87 10.52
CA ARG A 65 2.41 -13.80 9.95
C ARG A 65 3.18 -12.97 8.93
N ASP A 66 4.42 -12.60 9.25
CA ASP A 66 5.28 -11.82 8.36
C ASP A 66 5.58 -12.59 7.07
N ARG A 67 5.74 -13.92 7.16
CA ARG A 67 5.90 -14.80 6.01
C ARG A 67 4.67 -14.81 5.12
N VAL A 68 3.47 -15.02 5.69
CA VAL A 68 2.21 -15.00 4.94
C VAL A 68 2.00 -13.64 4.27
N GLN A 69 2.29 -12.55 4.99
CA GLN A 69 2.23 -11.20 4.43
C GLN A 69 3.19 -11.03 3.25
N ALA A 70 4.43 -11.51 3.37
CA ALA A 70 5.42 -11.43 2.28
C ALA A 70 5.04 -12.28 1.06
N GLU A 71 4.41 -13.44 1.26
CA GLU A 71 3.90 -14.28 0.16
C GLU A 71 2.74 -13.58 -0.57
N HIS A 72 1.81 -12.97 0.16
CA HIS A 72 0.73 -12.16 -0.43
C HIS A 72 1.26 -10.94 -1.20
N ASP A 73 2.25 -10.24 -0.64
CA ASP A 73 2.85 -9.08 -1.30
C ASP A 73 3.57 -9.47 -2.60
N ARG A 74 4.24 -10.63 -2.63
CA ARG A 74 4.81 -11.18 -3.88
C ARG A 74 3.73 -11.46 -4.92
N GLN A 75 2.67 -12.17 -4.56
CA GLN A 75 1.57 -12.48 -5.49
C GLN A 75 0.89 -11.20 -6.01
N ARG A 76 0.71 -10.20 -5.15
CA ARG A 76 0.18 -8.89 -5.58
C ARG A 76 1.13 -8.19 -6.54
N SER A 77 2.43 -8.21 -6.27
CA SER A 77 3.43 -7.62 -7.15
C SER A 77 3.44 -8.26 -8.54
N GLU A 78 3.32 -9.59 -8.62
CA GLU A 78 3.24 -10.31 -9.88
C GLU A 78 1.97 -9.96 -10.67
N ARG A 79 0.81 -9.89 -9.99
CA ARG A 79 -0.45 -9.45 -10.62
C ARG A 79 -0.38 -8.00 -11.11
N ASN A 80 0.18 -7.11 -10.30
CA ASN A 80 0.33 -5.70 -10.67
C ASN A 80 1.23 -5.54 -11.90
N LEU A 81 2.29 -6.34 -12.02
CA LEU A 81 3.16 -6.33 -13.19
C LEU A 81 2.40 -6.82 -14.43
N ALA A 82 1.66 -7.93 -14.31
CA ALA A 82 0.83 -8.45 -15.40
C ALA A 82 -0.26 -7.45 -15.85
N ASP A 83 -0.94 -6.81 -14.91
CA ASP A 83 -1.95 -5.78 -15.21
C ASP A 83 -1.31 -4.56 -15.89
N THR A 84 -0.12 -4.15 -15.46
CA THR A 84 0.61 -3.05 -16.08
C THR A 84 1.05 -3.41 -17.50
N GLU A 85 1.55 -4.63 -17.73
CA GLU A 85 1.87 -5.11 -19.07
C GLU A 85 0.64 -5.20 -19.97
N TYR A 86 -0.49 -5.66 -19.44
CA TYR A 86 -1.76 -5.71 -20.15
C TYR A 86 -2.21 -4.31 -20.57
N LEU A 87 -2.25 -3.37 -19.61
CA LEU A 87 -2.60 -1.98 -19.89
C LEU A 87 -1.63 -1.34 -20.90
N ALA A 88 -0.33 -1.63 -20.83
CA ALA A 88 0.65 -1.12 -21.78
C ALA A 88 0.42 -1.64 -23.20
N ARG A 89 0.06 -2.93 -23.36
CA ARG A 89 -0.31 -3.51 -24.67
C ARG A 89 -1.60 -2.90 -25.21
N GLU A 90 -2.62 -2.75 -24.36
CA GLU A 90 -3.89 -2.14 -24.74
C GLU A 90 -3.68 -0.67 -25.17
N MET A 91 -2.85 0.09 -24.45
CA MET A 91 -2.47 1.46 -24.81
C MET A 91 -1.72 1.53 -26.13
N ALA A 92 -0.81 0.58 -26.41
CA ALA A 92 -0.11 0.51 -27.69
C ALA A 92 -1.07 0.24 -28.86
N ALA A 93 -2.02 -0.68 -28.68
CA ALA A 93 -3.05 -0.96 -29.67
C ALA A 93 -3.96 0.25 -29.92
N LEU A 94 -4.43 0.91 -28.85
CA LEU A 94 -5.21 2.15 -28.95
C LEU A 94 -4.44 3.26 -29.66
N ARG A 95 -3.13 3.41 -29.38
CA ARG A 95 -2.28 4.41 -30.05
C ARG A 95 -2.20 4.17 -31.55
N ILE A 96 -2.04 2.91 -31.99
CA ILE A 96 -1.98 2.56 -33.42
C ILE A 96 -3.31 2.87 -34.09
N ALA A 97 -4.43 2.45 -33.51
CA ALA A 97 -5.77 2.74 -34.01
C ALA A 97 -6.04 4.25 -34.12
N LEU A 98 -5.59 5.03 -33.12
CA LEU A 98 -5.68 6.49 -33.16
C LEU A 98 -4.76 7.10 -34.23
N GLN A 99 -3.57 6.56 -34.47
CA GLN A 99 -2.71 7.04 -35.56
C GLN A 99 -3.37 6.84 -36.92
N GLU A 100 -4.03 5.70 -37.16
CA GLU A 100 -4.73 5.44 -38.43
C GLU A 100 -5.86 6.45 -38.67
N VAL A 101 -6.72 6.69 -37.66
CA VAL A 101 -7.86 7.61 -37.77
C VAL A 101 -7.44 9.09 -37.78
N ALA A 102 -6.35 9.44 -37.08
CA ALA A 102 -5.88 10.82 -36.95
C ALA A 102 -4.79 11.20 -37.95
N THR A 103 -4.53 10.39 -38.99
CA THR A 103 -3.57 10.81 -40.02
C THR A 103 -4.15 12.05 -40.71
N ARG A 104 -3.42 13.17 -40.62
CA ARG A 104 -3.84 14.48 -41.17
C ARG A 104 -4.39 14.38 -42.60
N ASP A 105 -3.85 13.48 -43.40
CA ASP A 105 -4.25 13.28 -44.79
C ASP A 105 -5.63 12.63 -44.93
N PHE A 106 -6.03 11.71 -44.05
CA PHE A 106 -7.37 11.12 -44.04
C PHE A 106 -8.44 12.15 -43.62
N VAL A 107 -8.17 12.89 -42.54
CA VAL A 107 -9.06 13.97 -42.09
C VAL A 107 -9.18 15.05 -43.17
N ARG A 108 -8.07 15.35 -43.85
CA ARG A 108 -8.05 16.33 -44.95
C ARG A 108 -8.77 15.82 -46.20
N SER A 109 -8.66 14.53 -46.54
CA SER A 109 -9.36 13.95 -47.67
C SER A 109 -10.87 13.92 -47.43
N GLU A 110 -11.31 13.53 -46.22
CA GLU A 110 -12.74 13.52 -45.89
C GLU A 110 -13.33 14.93 -45.84
N LEU A 111 -12.64 15.90 -45.23
CA LEU A 111 -13.07 17.29 -45.26
C LEU A 111 -13.21 17.83 -46.68
N ARG A 112 -12.31 17.43 -47.59
CA ARG A 112 -12.30 17.89 -48.97
C ARG A 112 -13.40 17.20 -49.81
N SER A 113 -13.61 15.90 -49.61
CA SER A 113 -14.72 15.11 -50.16
C SER A 113 -16.07 15.72 -49.79
N LEU A 114 -16.30 15.98 -48.50
CA LEU A 114 -17.53 16.61 -48.02
C LEU A 114 -17.73 18.02 -48.57
N LEU A 115 -16.65 18.77 -48.81
CA LEU A 115 -16.73 20.11 -49.37
C LEU A 115 -17.08 20.08 -50.87
N GLU A 116 -16.52 19.14 -51.63
CA GLU A 116 -16.88 18.89 -53.03
C GLU A 116 -18.35 18.47 -53.19
N ASP A 117 -18.85 17.58 -52.32
CA ASP A 117 -20.26 17.16 -52.31
C ASP A 117 -21.21 18.35 -52.08
N LEU A 118 -20.85 19.26 -51.18
CA LEU A 118 -21.62 20.49 -50.92
C LEU A 118 -21.57 21.46 -52.10
N GLU A 119 -20.42 21.60 -52.76
CA GLU A 119 -20.30 22.44 -53.97
C GLU A 119 -21.11 21.87 -55.14
N GLN A 120 -21.05 20.56 -55.39
CA GLN A 120 -21.89 19.91 -56.40
C GLN A 120 -23.38 20.06 -56.09
N SER A 121 -23.78 19.86 -54.83
CA SER A 121 -25.16 20.07 -54.40
C SER A 121 -25.62 21.51 -54.65
N LYS A 122 -24.74 22.50 -54.43
CA LYS A 122 -25.03 23.92 -54.68
C LYS A 122 -25.07 24.25 -56.18
N ALA A 123 -24.19 23.65 -56.98
CA ALA A 123 -24.19 23.81 -58.44
C ALA A 123 -25.45 23.20 -59.08
N ALA A 124 -25.85 22.01 -58.65
CA ALA A 124 -27.10 21.37 -59.08
C ALA A 124 -28.34 22.18 -58.69
N LYS A 125 -28.30 22.86 -57.54
CA LYS A 125 -29.38 23.78 -57.11
C LYS A 125 -29.39 25.08 -57.91
N GLY A 126 -28.25 25.53 -58.41
CA GLY A 126 -28.14 26.75 -59.22
C GLY A 126 -28.48 26.57 -60.70
N SER A 127 -28.45 25.34 -61.22
CA SER A 127 -28.88 25.04 -62.60
C SER A 127 -30.40 24.95 -62.78
N ASP A 128 -31.15 24.80 -61.69
CA ASP A 128 -32.63 24.71 -61.70
C ASP A 128 -33.31 26.09 -61.80
N ASP A 129 -32.61 27.18 -61.42
CA ASP A 129 -33.13 28.56 -61.50
C ASP A 129 -32.92 29.22 -62.90
N GLY A 130 -32.44 28.46 -63.89
CA GLY A 130 -31.86 28.99 -65.14
C GLY A 130 -32.69 28.86 -66.42
N GLU A 131 -33.93 28.35 -66.41
CA GLU A 131 -34.77 28.33 -67.62
C GLU A 131 -35.65 29.60 -67.75
N PRO A 132 -35.27 30.61 -68.56
CA PRO A 132 -36.25 31.48 -69.16
C PRO A 132 -36.78 30.81 -70.43
N THR A 133 -38.00 30.31 -70.32
CA THR A 133 -39.02 30.28 -71.38
C THR A 133 -38.76 31.24 -72.54
N MET A 134 -38.63 30.71 -73.75
CA MET A 134 -39.00 31.39 -75.01
C MET A 134 -39.06 30.30 -76.09
N GLU A 135 -40.15 29.57 -76.24
CA GLU A 135 -41.42 29.93 -76.91
C GLU A 135 -41.27 30.56 -78.31
N ALA A 136 -41.75 29.75 -79.28
CA ALA A 136 -42.38 30.06 -80.57
C ALA A 136 -41.54 30.64 -81.73
#